data_AF-A0A1C5ZPB3-F1
#
_entry.id   AF-A0A1C5ZPB3-F1
#
_cell.length_a   1.000
_cell.length_b   1.000
_cell.length_c   1.000
_cell.angle_alpha   90.00
_cell.angle_beta   90.00
_cell.angle_gamma   90.00
#
_symmetry.space_group_name_H-M   'P 1'
#
loop_
_entity.id
_entity.type
_entity.pdbx_description
1 polymer ?
#
loop_
_entity_poly.entity_id
_entity_poly.type
_entity_poly.pdbx_seq_one_letter_code
_entity_poly.pdbx_strand_id
1 'polypeptide(L)'
;MINLGFYTGSGSNVRYQRTGFDYLLTGVAFLPVLAGWIYILYQTRQIGGLFFQEHAMSGMVMLLLFLVLGCSMFVPVRYYHFAFRITEKNIGRQYVLAIRLCQFWNVAISCMNLGKLLGKSCAGAIYLSVFGVVLMACTFVAYFVLAYKMR
;
A
#
# COMPACT_ATOMS: atom_id res chain seq x y z
N MET A 1 4.11 8.20 12.10
CA MET A 1 3.54 7.09 12.88
C MET A 1 2.30 6.61 12.14
N ILE A 2 2.13 5.30 11.97
CA ILE A 2 0.96 4.71 11.31
C ILE A 2 -0.06 4.38 12.40
N ASN A 3 -1.22 5.03 12.34
CA ASN A 3 -2.28 4.84 13.32
C ASN A 3 -3.25 3.74 12.87
N LEU A 4 -3.14 2.53 13.44
CA LEU A 4 -4.12 1.45 13.27
C LEU A 4 -5.01 1.26 14.52
N GLY A 5 -4.84 2.08 15.56
CA GLY A 5 -5.58 1.96 16.81
C GLY A 5 -4.95 2.70 18.01
N PHE A 6 -5.36 2.35 19.22
CA PHE A 6 -5.00 3.11 20.44
C PHE A 6 -3.75 2.60 21.16
N TYR A 7 -3.29 1.38 20.86
CA TYR A 7 -2.20 0.75 21.60
C TYR A 7 -0.85 0.96 20.89
N THR A 8 0.12 1.50 21.61
CA THR A 8 1.44 1.81 21.06
C THR A 8 2.42 0.66 21.23
N GLY A 9 3.25 0.43 20.20
CA GLY A 9 4.40 -0.47 20.27
C GLY A 9 5.66 0.16 20.92
N SER A 10 5.53 1.35 21.52
CA SER A 10 6.65 2.26 21.90
C SER A 10 7.63 1.77 22.99
N GLY A 11 7.58 0.51 23.40
CA GLY A 11 8.54 -0.08 24.34
C GLY A 11 9.54 -1.07 23.73
N SER A 12 9.40 -1.43 22.46
CA SER A 12 10.16 -2.55 21.89
C SER A 12 10.89 -2.17 20.59
N ASN A 13 12.17 -2.55 20.49
CA ASN A 13 12.97 -2.34 19.28
C ASN A 13 12.90 -3.56 18.36
N VAL A 14 11.69 -4.07 18.12
CA VAL A 14 11.49 -5.23 17.24
C VAL A 14 11.56 -4.76 15.78
N ARG A 15 12.47 -5.37 15.03
CA ARG A 15 12.59 -5.18 13.58
C ARG A 15 12.08 -6.41 12.86
N TYR A 16 11.36 -6.20 11.77
CA TYR A 16 10.82 -7.28 10.97
C TYR A 16 11.93 -7.84 10.08
N GLN A 17 12.17 -9.16 10.18
CA GLN A 17 13.05 -9.85 9.25
C GLN A 17 12.29 -10.11 7.96
N ARG A 18 12.81 -9.54 6.87
CA ARG A 18 12.17 -9.58 5.55
C ARG A 18 12.34 -10.95 4.94
N THR A 19 11.33 -11.35 4.19
CA THR A 19 11.20 -12.59 3.44
C THR A 19 11.12 -12.30 1.95
N GLY A 20 11.47 -13.27 1.10
CA GLY A 20 11.36 -13.12 -0.37
C GLY A 20 9.95 -12.71 -0.83
N PHE A 21 8.93 -13.14 -0.10
CA PHE A 21 7.54 -12.78 -0.35
C PHE A 21 7.26 -11.27 -0.19
N ASP A 22 7.97 -10.58 0.71
CA ASP A 22 7.85 -9.12 0.88
C ASP A 22 8.32 -8.35 -0.35
N TYR A 23 9.44 -8.81 -0.94
CA TYR A 23 9.98 -8.21 -2.16
C TYR A 23 9.08 -8.51 -3.36
N LEU A 24 8.50 -9.71 -3.43
CA LEU A 24 7.53 -10.06 -4.46
C LEU A 24 6.30 -9.14 -4.40
N LEU A 25 5.69 -8.96 -3.22
CA LEU A 25 4.55 -8.05 -3.05
C LEU A 25 4.90 -6.60 -3.40
N THR A 26 6.10 -6.15 -3.04
CA THR A 26 6.58 -4.81 -3.39
C THR A 26 6.77 -4.67 -4.90
N GLY A 27 7.32 -5.69 -5.57
CA GLY A 27 7.43 -5.74 -7.02
C GLY A 27 6.07 -5.73 -7.71
N VAL A 28 5.11 -6.52 -7.21
CA VAL A 28 3.73 -6.53 -7.71
C VAL A 28 3.07 -5.16 -7.54
N ALA A 29 3.27 -4.48 -6.41
CA ALA A 29 2.76 -3.13 -6.18
C ALA A 29 3.44 -2.07 -7.07
N PHE A 30 4.66 -2.33 -7.55
CA PHE A 30 5.38 -1.43 -8.45
C PHE A 30 4.89 -1.52 -9.90
N LEU A 31 4.41 -2.69 -10.35
CA LEU A 31 3.94 -2.87 -11.73
C LEU A 31 2.85 -1.87 -12.14
N PRO A 32 1.79 -1.61 -11.35
CA PRO A 32 0.80 -0.62 -11.72
C PRO A 32 1.36 0.79 -11.76
N VAL A 33 2.32 1.12 -10.88
CA VAL A 33 2.99 2.44 -10.85
C VAL A 33 3.76 2.65 -12.15
N LEU A 34 4.56 1.66 -12.54
CA LEU A 34 5.32 1.70 -13.77
C LEU A 34 4.41 1.80 -15.00
N ALA A 35 3.33 1.02 -15.06
CA ALA A 35 2.34 1.11 -16.13
C ALA A 35 1.67 2.50 -16.20
N GLY A 36 1.34 3.08 -15.04
CA GLY A 36 0.78 4.43 -14.95
C GLY A 36 1.72 5.49 -15.49
N TRP A 37 3.00 5.42 -15.13
CA TRP A 37 4.02 6.34 -15.66
C TRP A 37 4.25 6.18 -17.16
N ILE A 38 4.32 4.96 -17.68
CA ILE A 38 4.42 4.72 -19.14
C ILE A 38 3.22 5.34 -19.87
N TYR A 39 2.01 5.18 -19.34
CA TYR A 39 0.81 5.75 -19.92
C TYR A 39 0.83 7.29 -19.92
N ILE A 40 1.29 7.92 -18.83
CA ILE A 40 1.45 9.38 -18.75
C ILE A 40 2.48 9.89 -19.76
N LEU A 41 3.60 9.19 -19.94
CA LEU A 41 4.63 9.51 -20.92
C LEU A 41 4.09 9.41 -22.35
N TYR A 42 3.31 8.36 -22.63
CA TYR A 42 2.67 8.15 -23.93
C TYR A 42 1.68 9.29 -24.26
N GLN A 43 0.81 9.65 -23.33
CA GLN A 43 -0.14 10.77 -23.47
C GLN A 43 0.58 12.10 -23.70
N THR A 44 1.60 12.41 -22.90
CA THR A 44 2.39 13.64 -23.03
C THR A 44 3.02 13.76 -24.43
N ARG A 45 3.52 12.65 -24.99
CA ARG A 45 4.13 12.62 -26.33
C ARG A 45 3.12 12.84 -27.45
N GLN A 46 1.88 12.35 -27.29
CA GLN A 46 0.80 12.53 -28.26
C GLN A 46 0.29 13.97 -28.31
N ILE A 47 0.15 14.62 -27.15
CA ILE A 47 -0.47 15.94 -27.02
C ILE A 47 0.55 17.08 -27.29
N GLY A 48 1.86 16.77 -27.26
CA GLY A 48 2.92 17.78 -27.45
C GLY A 48 2.99 18.85 -26.36
N GLY A 49 2.20 18.67 -25.28
CA GLY A 49 2.09 19.61 -24.16
C GLY A 49 3.20 19.44 -23.12
N LEU A 50 3.34 20.43 -22.23
CA LEU A 50 4.29 20.36 -21.12
C LEU A 50 3.94 19.20 -20.19
N PHE A 51 4.95 18.37 -19.91
CA PHE A 51 4.95 17.19 -19.04
C PHE A 51 4.18 17.36 -17.72
N PHE A 52 4.12 18.58 -17.18
CA PHE A 52 3.60 18.87 -15.85
C PHE A 52 2.09 19.19 -15.76
N GLN A 53 1.37 19.42 -16.86
CA GLN A 53 0.09 20.13 -16.76
C GLN A 53 -1.15 19.28 -16.44
N GLU A 54 -1.29 18.04 -16.90
CA GLU A 54 -2.58 17.31 -16.72
C GLU A 54 -2.50 15.97 -15.98
N HIS A 55 -1.40 15.21 -16.11
CA HIS A 55 -1.32 13.86 -15.55
C HIS A 55 -0.10 13.59 -14.68
N ALA A 56 0.94 14.43 -14.73
CA ALA A 56 2.13 14.27 -13.89
C ALA A 56 1.82 14.33 -12.38
N MET A 57 0.91 15.21 -11.95
CA MET A 57 0.52 15.28 -10.53
C MET A 57 -0.06 13.93 -10.06
N SER A 58 -0.88 13.27 -10.89
CA SER A 58 -1.45 11.96 -10.56
C SER A 58 -0.38 10.86 -10.49
N GLY A 59 0.60 10.87 -11.42
CA GLY A 59 1.74 9.95 -11.40
C GLY A 59 2.64 10.15 -10.19
N MET A 60 2.87 11.40 -9.78
CA MET A 60 3.65 11.76 -8.59
C MET A 60 2.95 11.31 -7.31
N VAL A 61 1.63 11.53 -7.18
CA VAL A 61 0.85 11.03 -6.04
C VAL A 61 0.89 9.50 -5.98
N MET A 62 0.75 8.83 -7.12
CA MET A 62 0.82 7.37 -7.21
C MET A 62 2.19 6.84 -6.73
N LEU A 63 3.29 7.45 -7.18
CA LEU A 63 4.65 7.10 -6.77
C LEU A 63 4.89 7.39 -5.29
N LEU A 64 4.40 8.54 -4.79
CA LEU A 64 4.52 8.90 -3.38
C LEU A 64 3.79 7.92 -2.48
N LEU A 65 2.55 7.55 -2.81
CA LEU A 65 1.78 6.55 -2.07
C LEU A 65 2.47 5.18 -2.07
N PHE A 66 3.00 4.77 -3.22
CA PHE A 66 3.79 3.54 -3.33
C PHE A 66 5.03 3.57 -2.43
N LEU A 67 5.77 4.69 -2.40
CA LEU A 67 6.95 4.84 -1.56
C LEU A 67 6.59 4.88 -0.08
N VAL A 68 5.54 5.60 0.32
CA VAL A 68 5.13 5.70 1.73
C VAL A 68 4.73 4.32 2.27
N LEU A 69 3.92 3.57 1.53
CA LEU A 69 3.48 2.24 1.93
C LEU A 69 4.54 1.16 1.71
N GLY A 70 5.39 1.30 0.70
CA GLY A 70 6.52 0.41 0.46
C GLY A 70 7.62 0.58 1.52
N CYS A 71 7.87 1.81 1.96
CA CYS A 71 8.85 2.10 3.01
C CYS A 71 8.34 1.74 4.41
N SER A 72 7.03 1.57 4.62
CA SER A 72 6.49 1.25 5.95
C SER A 72 7.00 -0.09 6.50
N MET A 73 7.42 -1.03 5.64
CA MET A 73 8.04 -2.29 6.07
C MET A 73 9.44 -2.14 6.67
N PHE A 74 10.07 -0.97 6.49
CA PHE A 74 11.38 -0.65 7.05
C PHE A 74 11.27 0.11 8.38
N VAL A 75 10.07 0.59 8.71
CA VAL A 75 9.82 1.40 9.89
C VAL A 75 9.66 0.50 11.11
N PRO A 76 10.40 0.73 12.22
CA PRO A 76 10.31 -0.10 13.41
C PRO A 76 8.94 -0.02 14.10
N VAL A 77 8.60 -1.06 14.86
CA VAL A 77 7.28 -1.23 15.51
C VAL A 77 6.85 -0.06 16.39
N ARG A 78 7.83 0.68 16.95
CA ARG A 78 7.59 1.89 17.78
C ARG A 78 6.78 2.99 17.09
N TYR A 79 6.74 3.00 15.75
CA TYR A 79 5.96 3.98 15.00
C TYR A 79 4.59 3.47 14.58
N TYR A 80 4.21 2.25 14.97
CA TYR A 80 2.89 1.68 14.74
C TYR A 80 2.02 1.81 15.99
N HIS A 81 0.78 2.23 15.80
CA HIS A 81 -0.28 1.98 16.75
C HIS A 81 -1.13 0.81 16.27
N PHE A 82 -1.66 0.04 17.21
CA PHE A 82 -2.38 -1.20 16.99
C PHE A 82 -3.80 -1.11 17.56
N ALA A 83 -4.73 -1.80 16.91
CA ALA A 83 -6.13 -1.87 17.33
C ALA A 83 -6.31 -2.58 18.68
N PHE A 84 -5.46 -3.57 18.98
CA PHE A 84 -5.54 -4.41 20.17
C PHE A 84 -4.34 -4.24 21.08
N ARG A 85 -4.51 -4.59 22.36
CA ARG A 85 -3.45 -4.49 23.37
C ARG A 85 -2.25 -5.36 22.99
N ILE A 86 -1.07 -4.76 23.10
CA ILE A 86 0.20 -5.42 22.79
C ILE A 86 0.84 -5.89 24.10
N THR A 87 1.40 -7.09 24.06
CA THR A 87 2.23 -7.70 25.10
C THR A 87 3.52 -8.24 24.47
N GLU A 88 4.54 -8.52 25.27
CA GLU A 88 5.80 -9.08 24.75
C GLU A 88 5.61 -10.41 24.00
N LYS A 89 4.57 -11.18 24.35
CA LYS A 89 4.27 -12.47 23.71
C LYS A 89 3.62 -12.32 22.32
N ASN A 90 2.89 -11.24 22.07
CA ASN A 90 2.09 -11.07 20.84
C ASN A 90 2.65 -10.00 19.88
N ILE A 91 3.57 -9.15 20.35
CA ILE A 91 4.08 -7.99 19.61
C ILE A 91 4.64 -8.34 18.24
N GLY A 92 5.40 -9.43 18.14
CA GLY A 92 5.95 -9.90 16.88
C GLY A 92 4.84 -10.25 15.88
N ARG A 93 3.83 -11.01 16.31
CA ARG A 93 2.73 -11.46 15.45
C ARG A 93 1.87 -10.30 14.96
N GLN A 94 1.51 -9.38 15.87
CA GLN A 94 0.72 -8.21 15.50
C GLN A 94 1.50 -7.29 14.56
N TYR A 95 2.81 -7.15 14.77
CA TYR A 95 3.66 -6.36 13.90
C TYR A 95 3.81 -6.97 12.49
N VAL A 96 3.98 -8.29 12.38
CA VAL A 96 3.96 -8.98 11.08
C VAL A 96 2.63 -8.72 10.36
N LEU A 97 1.50 -8.86 11.05
CA LEU A 97 0.19 -8.60 10.45
C LEU A 97 0.04 -7.16 9.96
N ALA A 98 0.53 -6.17 10.73
CA ALA A 98 0.48 -4.77 10.34
C ALA A 98 1.30 -4.50 9.07
N ILE A 99 2.52 -5.05 8.98
CA ILE A 99 3.34 -4.94 7.78
C ILE A 99 2.66 -5.60 6.57
N ARG A 100 2.08 -6.79 6.76
CA ARG A 100 1.35 -7.49 5.69
C ARG A 100 0.16 -6.67 5.20
N LEU A 101 -0.61 -6.08 6.12
CA LEU A 101 -1.70 -5.18 5.78
C LEU A 101 -1.20 -4.00 4.92
N CYS A 102 -0.12 -3.34 5.32
CA CYS A 102 0.47 -2.24 4.54
C CYS A 102 0.92 -2.69 3.14
N GLN A 103 1.52 -3.87 2.99
CA GLN A 103 1.94 -4.40 1.69
C GLN A 103 0.76 -4.67 0.76
N PHE A 104 -0.30 -5.31 1.27
CA PHE A 104 -1.52 -5.54 0.50
C PHE A 104 -2.22 -4.23 0.14
N TRP A 105 -2.24 -3.27 1.06
CA TRP A 105 -2.76 -1.94 0.78
C TRP A 105 -1.92 -1.20 -0.26
N ASN A 106 -0.60 -1.39 -0.28
CA ASN A 106 0.26 -0.84 -1.31
C ASN A 106 -0.14 -1.36 -2.70
N VAL A 107 -0.31 -2.68 -2.85
CA VAL A 107 -0.80 -3.30 -4.10
C VAL A 107 -2.18 -2.75 -4.47
N ALA A 108 -3.10 -2.71 -3.51
CA ALA A 108 -4.47 -2.29 -3.74
C ALA A 108 -4.56 -0.83 -4.21
N ILE A 109 -3.84 0.09 -3.54
CA ILE A 109 -3.80 1.51 -3.87
C ILE A 109 -3.13 1.74 -5.22
N SER A 110 -2.05 1.02 -5.53
CA SER A 110 -1.42 1.04 -6.85
C SER A 110 -2.40 0.62 -7.96
N CYS A 111 -3.15 -0.47 -7.77
CA CYS A 111 -4.20 -0.88 -8.71
C CYS A 111 -5.33 0.15 -8.82
N MET A 112 -5.75 0.73 -7.70
CA MET A 112 -6.79 1.77 -7.68
C MET A 112 -6.40 3.01 -8.48
N ASN A 113 -5.19 3.51 -8.26
CA ASN A 113 -4.67 4.69 -8.93
C ASN A 113 -4.52 4.44 -10.44
N LEU A 114 -4.00 3.26 -10.83
CA LEU A 114 -3.90 2.90 -12.24
C LEU A 114 -5.28 2.81 -12.90
N GLY A 115 -6.25 2.16 -12.24
CA GLY A 115 -7.61 2.02 -12.77
C GLY A 115 -8.31 3.37 -12.96
N LYS A 116 -8.10 4.31 -12.04
CA LYS A 116 -8.63 5.68 -12.15
C LYS A 116 -7.97 6.46 -13.28
N LEU A 117 -6.65 6.30 -13.45
CA LEU A 117 -5.89 6.95 -14.52
C LEU A 117 -6.35 6.44 -15.90
N LEU A 118 -6.45 5.12 -16.06
CA LEU A 118 -6.86 4.48 -17.31
C LEU A 118 -8.37 4.58 -17.56
N GLY A 119 -9.20 4.75 -16.52
CA GLY A 119 -10.66 4.86 -16.64
C GLY A 119 -11.14 6.01 -17.52
N LYS A 120 -10.27 6.99 -17.78
CA LYS A 120 -10.55 8.10 -18.72
C LYS A 120 -10.43 7.69 -20.20
N SER A 121 -9.70 6.62 -20.51
CA SER A 121 -9.44 6.21 -21.89
C SER A 121 -9.88 4.78 -22.23
N CYS A 122 -9.91 3.88 -21.24
CA CYS A 122 -10.23 2.47 -21.46
C CYS A 122 -11.47 2.07 -20.67
N ALA A 123 -12.55 1.73 -21.39
CA ALA A 123 -13.72 1.10 -20.81
C ALA A 123 -13.31 -0.25 -20.21
N GLY A 124 -13.45 -0.40 -18.88
CA GLY A 124 -13.04 -1.59 -18.14
C GLY A 124 -11.91 -1.37 -17.13
N ALA A 125 -11.16 -0.27 -17.22
CA ALA A 125 -10.16 0.07 -16.20
C ALA A 125 -10.77 0.32 -14.81
N ILE A 126 -12.06 0.64 -14.75
CA ILE A 126 -12.81 0.80 -13.50
C ILE A 126 -12.81 -0.50 -12.67
N TYR A 127 -12.80 -1.67 -13.29
CA TYR A 127 -12.74 -2.95 -12.57
C TYR A 127 -11.44 -3.12 -11.79
N LEU A 128 -10.33 -2.53 -12.26
CA LEU A 128 -9.06 -2.52 -11.54
C LEU A 128 -9.16 -1.67 -10.27
N SER A 129 -9.88 -0.55 -10.34
CA SER A 129 -10.15 0.27 -9.15
C SER A 129 -11.09 -0.42 -8.17
N VAL A 130 -12.14 -1.07 -8.66
CA VAL A 130 -13.05 -1.86 -7.81
C VAL A 130 -12.30 -3.00 -7.14
N PHE A 131 -11.45 -3.72 -7.88
CA PHE A 131 -10.61 -4.78 -7.34
C PHE A 131 -9.75 -4.30 -6.19
N GLY A 132 -9.07 -3.15 -6.33
CA GLY A 132 -8.26 -2.60 -5.24
C GLY A 132 -9.08 -2.24 -4.01
N VAL A 133 -10.27 -1.66 -4.16
CA VAL A 133 -11.17 -1.36 -3.02
C VAL A 133 -11.58 -2.65 -2.30
N VAL A 134 -11.99 -3.67 -3.05
CA VAL A 134 -12.38 -4.97 -2.49
C VAL A 134 -11.20 -5.62 -1.77
N LEU A 135 -10.00 -5.57 -2.35
CA LEU A 135 -8.79 -6.11 -1.73
C LEU A 135 -8.46 -5.40 -0.42
N MET A 136 -8.59 -4.07 -0.35
CA MET A 136 -8.41 -3.31 0.90
C MET A 136 -9.42 -3.73 1.97
N ALA A 137 -10.71 -3.83 1.62
CA ALA A 137 -11.75 -4.24 2.56
C ALA A 137 -11.51 -5.66 3.10
N CYS A 138 -11.25 -6.62 2.22
CA CYS A 138 -10.98 -8.01 2.59
C CYS A 138 -9.74 -8.13 3.49
N THR A 139 -8.65 -7.45 3.14
CA THR A 139 -7.40 -7.51 3.91
C THR A 139 -7.51 -6.79 5.26
N PHE A 140 -8.30 -5.73 5.34
CA PHE A 140 -8.61 -5.06 6.58
C PHE A 140 -9.43 -5.94 7.53
N VAL A 141 -10.50 -6.58 7.03
CA VAL A 141 -11.30 -7.53 7.82
C VAL A 141 -10.43 -8.70 8.28
N ALA A 142 -9.64 -9.29 7.38
CA ALA A 142 -8.72 -10.37 7.72
C ALA A 142 -7.70 -9.96 8.79
N TYR A 143 -7.16 -8.74 8.71
CA TYR A 143 -6.27 -8.19 9.75
C TYR A 143 -6.97 -8.13 11.11
N PHE A 144 -8.19 -7.60 11.19
CA PHE A 144 -8.91 -7.50 12.46
C PHE A 144 -9.25 -8.87 13.05
N VAL A 145 -9.72 -9.81 12.23
CA VAL A 145 -10.05 -11.17 12.67
C VAL A 145 -8.80 -11.89 13.19
N LEU A 146 -7.69 -11.81 12.46
CA LEU A 146 -6.43 -12.45 12.85
C LEU A 146 -5.80 -11.78 14.06
N ALA A 147 -5.81 -10.45 14.13
CA ALA A 147 -5.30 -9.71 15.27
C ALA A 147 -6.11 -9.96 16.54
N TYR A 148 -7.43 -10.11 16.43
CA TYR A 148 -8.30 -10.51 17.55
C TYR A 148 -7.98 -11.93 18.04
N LYS A 149 -7.83 -12.89 17.12
CA LYS A 149 -7.50 -14.28 17.46
C LYS A 149 -6.11 -14.43 18.10
N MET A 150 -5.19 -13.51 17.78
CA MET A 150 -3.80 -13.51 18.27
C MET A 150 -3.53 -12.48 19.38
N ARG A 151 -4.59 -11.97 20.03
CA ARG A 151 -4.48 -11.17 21.25
C ARG A 151 -3.70 -11.90 22.34
#